data_AF-C5J0K5-F1
#
_entry.id   AF-C5J0K5-F1
#
_cell.length_a   1.000
_cell.length_b   1.000
_cell.length_c   1.000
_cell.angle_alpha   90.00
_cell.angle_beta   90.00
_cell.angle_gamma   90.00
#
_symmetry.space_group_name_H-M   'P 1'
#
loop_
_entity.id
_entity.type
_entity.pdbx_description
1 polymer ?
#
loop_
_entity_poly.entity_id
_entity_poly.type
_entity_poly.pdbx_seq_one_letter_code
_entity_poly.pdbx_strand_id
1 'polypeptide(L)'
;LTSCSTLQTIKSKISKDSYACIQNLISELIHKDACCNHGFTSSNLQRCFAIKPKINDLLDIVRQAYCELIDTIIQYVHKLSNDYSLCFTLNCNNNLGYYMDLNTQHNSSLQKYDLPKDIILIKKQQYNLLLTTEQLLIYSNKCKEICEEIHIISNVLIVNLLGNLNVYITFLFELSTCISKLDFLASLALISSKSGFVCPRFSHKLCLI
;
A
#
# COMPACT_ATOMS: atom_id res chain seq x y z
N LEU A 1 30.21 28.06 -3.43
CA LEU A 1 29.11 27.64 -4.34
C LEU A 1 28.93 28.55 -5.56
N THR A 2 29.41 29.80 -5.54
CA THR A 2 29.28 30.78 -6.64
C THR A 2 30.12 30.48 -7.89
N SER A 3 31.00 29.47 -7.88
CA SER A 3 32.00 29.24 -8.94
C SER A 3 31.79 27.99 -9.81
N CYS A 4 30.87 27.07 -9.48
CA CYS A 4 30.68 25.84 -10.26
C CYS A 4 29.44 25.94 -11.17
N SER A 5 29.66 26.19 -12.46
CA SER A 5 28.60 26.31 -13.48
C SER A 5 27.72 25.06 -13.55
N THR A 6 28.28 23.87 -13.35
CA THR A 6 27.55 22.60 -13.34
C THR A 6 26.51 22.54 -12.22
N LEU A 7 26.88 22.90 -10.99
CA LEU A 7 25.94 22.90 -9.86
C LEU A 7 24.88 23.98 -9.99
N GLN A 8 25.23 25.13 -10.57
CA GLN A 8 24.26 26.19 -10.88
C GLN A 8 23.23 25.73 -11.91
N THR A 9 23.67 25.00 -12.94
CA THR A 9 22.80 24.43 -13.98
C THR A 9 21.86 23.37 -13.39
N ILE A 10 22.36 22.51 -12.49
CA ILE A 10 21.54 21.52 -11.78
C ILE A 10 20.48 22.25 -10.94
N LYS A 11 20.89 23.27 -10.16
CA LYS A 11 19.96 24.06 -9.33
C LYS A 11 18.86 24.70 -10.17
N SER A 12 19.19 25.38 -11.26
CA SER A 12 18.19 26.04 -12.12
C SER A 12 17.21 25.05 -12.76
N LYS A 13 17.67 23.84 -13.07
CA LYS A 13 16.80 22.79 -13.64
C LYS A 13 15.84 22.18 -12.62
N ILE A 14 16.28 22.03 -11.36
CA ILE A 14 15.46 21.46 -10.29
C ILE A 14 14.44 22.49 -9.76
N SER A 15 14.74 23.79 -9.82
CA SER A 15 13.84 24.85 -9.35
C SER A 15 12.67 25.18 -10.30
N LYS A 16 12.24 24.24 -11.16
CA LYS A 16 11.12 24.45 -12.08
C LYS A 16 9.77 24.27 -11.37
N ASP A 17 8.83 25.17 -11.63
CA ASP A 17 7.46 25.11 -11.09
C ASP A 17 6.70 23.84 -11.53
N SER A 18 7.12 23.20 -12.63
CA SER A 18 6.55 21.95 -13.13
C SER A 18 6.50 20.85 -12.06
N TYR A 19 7.47 20.79 -11.14
CA TYR A 19 7.47 19.78 -10.07
C TYR A 19 6.39 20.03 -9.03
N ALA A 20 6.09 21.30 -8.72
CA ALA A 20 4.97 21.65 -7.86
C ALA A 20 3.64 21.27 -8.53
N CYS A 21 3.50 21.49 -9.84
CA CYS A 21 2.31 21.05 -10.59
C CYS A 21 2.13 19.52 -10.53
N ILE A 22 3.19 18.75 -10.75
CA ILE A 22 3.17 17.27 -10.63
C ILE A 22 2.73 16.86 -9.21
N GLN A 23 3.33 17.47 -8.19
CA GLN A 23 3.00 17.17 -6.80
C GLN A 23 1.54 17.50 -6.48
N ASN A 24 1.02 18.63 -6.96
CA ASN A 24 -0.36 19.04 -6.77
C ASN A 24 -1.33 18.06 -7.45
N LEU A 25 -1.07 17.67 -8.70
CA LEU A 25 -1.91 16.68 -9.41
C LEU A 25 -2.01 15.35 -8.63
N ILE A 26 -0.89 14.84 -8.12
CA ILE A 26 -0.88 13.62 -7.30
C ILE A 26 -1.64 13.86 -6.00
N SER A 27 -1.37 14.97 -5.32
CA SER A 27 -1.93 15.30 -4.02
C SER A 27 -3.42 15.62 -4.07
N GLU A 28 -3.95 16.10 -5.18
CA GLU A 28 -5.39 16.34 -5.36
C GLU A 28 -6.18 15.04 -5.31
N LEU A 29 -5.62 13.95 -5.84
CA LEU A 29 -6.33 12.67 -5.98
C LEU A 29 -5.93 11.64 -4.92
N ILE A 30 -4.64 11.50 -4.64
CA ILE A 30 -4.10 10.45 -3.74
C ILE A 30 -4.05 10.95 -2.30
N HIS A 31 -4.47 10.09 -1.37
CA HIS A 31 -4.40 10.35 0.06
C HIS A 31 -2.95 10.35 0.54
N LYS A 32 -2.58 11.29 1.43
CA LYS A 32 -1.19 11.46 1.92
C LYS A 32 -0.62 10.22 2.60
N ASP A 33 -1.50 9.42 3.22
CA ASP A 33 -1.14 8.22 3.98
C ASP A 33 -1.25 6.94 3.13
N ALA A 34 -1.53 7.06 1.82
CA ALA A 34 -1.61 5.93 0.92
C ALA A 34 -0.23 5.30 0.75
N CYS A 35 -0.12 3.99 1.01
CA CYS A 35 1.14 3.26 0.92
C CYS A 35 0.95 1.83 0.40
N CYS A 36 2.04 1.27 -0.13
CA CYS A 36 2.07 -0.12 -0.56
C CYS A 36 2.34 -1.04 0.65
N ASN A 37 1.27 -1.61 1.20
CA ASN A 37 1.39 -2.57 2.31
C ASN A 37 1.46 -4.02 1.81
N HIS A 38 2.26 -4.83 2.50
CA HIS A 38 2.30 -6.27 2.31
C HIS A 38 1.17 -6.96 3.09
N GLY A 39 0.62 -8.03 2.53
CA GLY A 39 -0.49 -8.81 3.10
C GLY A 39 -1.83 -8.52 2.42
N PHE A 40 -2.70 -9.53 2.34
CA PHE A 40 -3.96 -9.45 1.58
C PHE A 40 -4.89 -8.35 2.13
N THR A 41 -5.21 -8.40 3.42
CA THR A 41 -6.16 -7.47 4.05
C THR A 41 -5.63 -6.04 4.07
N SER A 42 -4.37 -5.85 4.44
CA SER A 42 -3.71 -4.54 4.51
C SER A 42 -3.56 -3.91 3.12
N SER A 43 -3.20 -4.69 2.10
CA SER A 43 -3.09 -4.22 0.72
C SER A 43 -4.45 -3.81 0.15
N ASN A 44 -5.49 -4.63 0.35
CA ASN A 44 -6.85 -4.29 -0.08
C ASN A 44 -7.36 -3.03 0.65
N LEU A 45 -7.13 -2.91 1.97
CA LEU A 45 -7.55 -1.74 2.72
C LEU A 45 -6.86 -0.46 2.21
N GLN A 46 -5.54 -0.51 1.98
CA GLN A 46 -4.81 0.60 1.39
C GLN A 46 -5.37 0.99 0.03
N ARG A 47 -5.65 -0.01 -0.82
CA ARG A 47 -6.19 0.21 -2.16
C ARG A 47 -7.60 0.80 -2.13
N CYS A 48 -8.46 0.36 -1.19
CA CYS A 48 -9.80 0.91 -1.01
C CYS A 48 -9.78 2.41 -0.67
N PHE A 49 -8.81 2.85 0.13
CA PHE A 49 -8.77 4.22 0.66
C PHE A 49 -7.60 5.08 0.14
N ALA A 50 -6.90 4.61 -0.90
CA ALA A 50 -5.77 5.33 -1.50
C ALA A 50 -6.19 6.64 -2.17
N ILE A 51 -7.38 6.70 -2.76
CA ILE A 51 -7.94 7.92 -3.36
C ILE A 51 -8.68 8.70 -2.28
N LYS A 52 -8.50 10.02 -2.25
CA LYS A 52 -9.17 10.90 -1.29
C LYS A 52 -10.71 10.77 -1.35
N PRO A 53 -11.40 10.99 -0.23
CA PRO A 53 -12.85 11.13 -0.24
C PRO A 53 -13.26 12.38 -1.02
N LYS A 54 -14.49 12.42 -1.53
CA LYS A 54 -15.10 13.51 -2.30
C LYS A 54 -14.49 13.76 -3.67
N ILE A 55 -13.70 12.82 -4.17
CA ILE A 55 -13.16 12.85 -5.55
C ILE A 55 -14.15 12.22 -6.52
N ASN A 56 -14.88 11.19 -6.08
CA ASN A 56 -15.85 10.50 -6.89
C ASN A 56 -16.98 9.99 -5.98
N ASP A 57 -18.19 10.51 -6.19
CA ASP A 57 -19.34 10.21 -5.33
C ASP A 57 -19.70 8.72 -5.36
N LEU A 58 -19.60 8.07 -6.53
CA LEU A 58 -19.85 6.64 -6.66
C LEU A 58 -18.85 5.81 -5.84
N LEU A 59 -17.56 6.16 -5.91
CA LEU A 59 -16.52 5.51 -5.13
C LEU A 59 -16.80 5.63 -3.63
N ASP A 60 -17.24 6.79 -3.18
CA ASP A 60 -17.55 7.02 -1.76
C ASP A 60 -18.80 6.24 -1.32
N ILE A 61 -19.83 6.14 -2.16
CA ILE A 61 -21.00 5.29 -1.90
C ILE A 61 -20.59 3.82 -1.78
N VAL A 62 -19.77 3.32 -2.71
CA VAL A 62 -19.31 1.92 -2.71
C VAL A 62 -18.43 1.64 -1.48
N ARG A 63 -17.56 2.58 -1.09
CA ARG A 63 -16.76 2.49 0.14
C ARG A 63 -17.63 2.46 1.39
N GLN A 64 -18.69 3.25 1.44
CA GLN A 64 -19.63 3.22 2.55
C GLN A 64 -20.30 1.85 2.67
N ALA A 65 -20.80 1.30 1.55
CA ALA A 65 -21.37 -0.04 1.52
C ALA A 65 -20.36 -1.12 1.97
N TYR A 66 -19.08 -0.98 1.60
CA TYR A 66 -18.02 -1.85 2.09
C TYR A 66 -17.88 -1.78 3.61
N CYS A 67 -17.74 -0.58 4.18
CA CYS A 67 -17.62 -0.40 5.63
C CYS A 67 -18.82 -0.97 6.40
N GLU A 68 -20.04 -0.67 5.93
CA GLU A 68 -21.27 -1.18 6.53
C GLU A 68 -21.36 -2.71 6.52
N LEU A 69 -20.89 -3.34 5.43
CA LEU A 69 -20.84 -4.81 5.34
C LEU A 69 -19.78 -5.40 6.28
N ILE A 70 -18.62 -4.76 6.43
CA ILE A 70 -17.59 -5.18 7.38
C ILE A 70 -18.11 -5.09 8.82
N ASP A 71 -18.78 -4.00 9.18
CA ASP A 71 -19.41 -3.85 10.50
C ASP A 71 -20.46 -4.93 10.74
N THR A 72 -21.26 -5.26 9.72
CA THR A 72 -22.24 -6.35 9.77
C THR A 72 -21.57 -7.71 10.02
N ILE A 73 -20.44 -7.99 9.35
CA ILE A 73 -19.68 -9.23 9.56
C ILE A 73 -19.12 -9.30 10.98
N ILE A 74 -18.54 -8.21 11.48
CA ILE A 74 -17.99 -8.15 12.84
C ILE A 74 -19.10 -8.40 13.88
N GLN A 75 -20.24 -7.74 13.73
CA GLN A 75 -21.40 -7.94 14.61
C GLN A 75 -21.93 -9.37 14.55
N TYR A 76 -21.96 -9.98 13.35
CA TYR A 76 -22.37 -11.36 13.17
C TYR A 76 -21.45 -12.34 13.91
N VAL A 77 -20.13 -12.19 13.78
CA VAL A 77 -19.16 -13.04 14.51
C VAL A 77 -19.25 -12.83 16.02
N HIS A 78 -19.43 -11.59 16.47
CA HIS A 78 -19.62 -11.30 17.90
C HIS A 78 -20.90 -11.95 18.45
N LYS A 79 -21.98 -11.95 17.68
CA LYS A 79 -23.21 -12.64 18.06
C LYS A 79 -22.99 -14.15 18.19
N LEU A 80 -22.35 -14.79 17.21
CA LEU A 80 -22.00 -16.22 17.28
C LEU A 80 -21.10 -16.53 18.48
N SER A 81 -20.17 -15.64 18.79
CA SER A 81 -19.28 -15.78 19.94
C SER A 81 -20.07 -15.82 21.26
N ASN A 82 -21.11 -15.00 21.38
CA ASN A 82 -21.97 -14.96 22.56
C ASN A 82 -22.92 -16.17 22.61
N ASP A 83 -23.57 -16.49 21.50
CA ASP A 83 -24.57 -17.57 21.43
C ASP A 83 -23.96 -18.94 21.78
N TYR A 84 -22.69 -19.17 21.40
CA TYR A 84 -21.98 -20.42 21.70
C TYR A 84 -21.00 -20.31 22.86
N SER A 85 -20.84 -19.13 23.47
CA SER A 85 -19.84 -18.89 24.52
C SER A 85 -18.41 -19.28 24.09
N LEU A 86 -18.07 -19.04 22.83
CA LEU A 86 -16.76 -19.35 22.22
C LEU A 86 -16.14 -18.08 21.64
N CYS A 87 -14.90 -17.77 22.01
CA CYS A 87 -14.21 -16.57 21.51
C CYS A 87 -13.70 -16.77 20.07
N PHE A 88 -14.48 -16.31 19.10
CA PHE A 88 -14.08 -16.31 17.69
C PHE A 88 -13.32 -15.03 17.33
N THR A 89 -12.27 -15.19 16.52
CA THR A 89 -11.56 -14.07 15.90
C THR A 89 -11.85 -14.02 14.40
N LEU A 90 -12.19 -12.85 13.87
CA LEU A 90 -12.42 -12.67 12.43
C LEU A 90 -11.09 -12.45 11.72
N ASN A 91 -10.82 -13.27 10.71
CA ASN A 91 -9.64 -13.16 9.87
C ASN A 91 -10.04 -13.15 8.39
N CYS A 92 -9.12 -12.71 7.52
CA CYS A 92 -9.35 -12.69 6.08
C CYS A 92 -8.07 -13.00 5.32
N ASN A 93 -8.18 -13.79 4.25
CA ASN A 93 -7.08 -14.02 3.32
C ASN A 93 -7.59 -14.24 1.89
N ASN A 94 -6.66 -14.27 0.93
CA ASN A 94 -7.00 -14.34 -0.50
C ASN A 94 -7.74 -15.63 -0.90
N ASN A 95 -7.49 -16.75 -0.21
CA ASN A 95 -8.00 -18.05 -0.62
C ASN A 95 -9.36 -18.35 0.01
N LEU A 96 -9.56 -17.95 1.27
CA LEU A 96 -10.75 -18.25 2.07
C LEU A 96 -11.72 -17.07 2.15
N GLY A 97 -11.28 -15.86 1.81
CA GLY A 97 -12.02 -14.66 2.17
C GLY A 97 -12.08 -14.49 3.69
N TYR A 98 -13.20 -14.00 4.21
CA TYR A 98 -13.44 -13.86 5.65
C TYR A 98 -13.80 -15.20 6.28
N TYR A 99 -13.13 -15.53 7.38
CA TYR A 99 -13.35 -16.74 8.17
C TYR A 99 -13.17 -16.46 9.67
N MET A 100 -13.70 -17.35 10.51
CA MET A 100 -13.50 -17.32 11.95
C MET A 100 -12.34 -18.22 12.34
N ASP A 101 -11.53 -17.80 13.30
CA ASP A 101 -10.50 -18.63 13.93
C ASP A 101 -10.79 -18.76 15.43
N LEU A 102 -10.73 -20.00 15.93
CA LEU A 102 -10.93 -20.36 17.32
C LEU A 102 -9.63 -20.99 17.87
N ASN A 103 -9.01 -20.32 18.84
CA ASN A 103 -7.83 -20.85 19.54
C ASN A 103 -8.26 -21.88 20.61
N THR A 104 -7.69 -23.07 20.53
CA THR A 104 -8.00 -24.22 21.40
C THR A 104 -6.94 -24.47 22.48
N GLN A 105 -5.88 -23.65 22.60
CA GLN A 105 -4.78 -23.85 23.56
C GLN A 105 -5.25 -23.89 25.01
N HIS A 106 -6.20 -23.03 25.37
CA HIS A 106 -6.72 -22.94 26.73
C HIS A 106 -8.00 -23.76 26.94
N ASN A 107 -8.55 -24.33 25.87
CA ASN A 107 -9.82 -25.06 25.88
C ASN A 107 -9.53 -26.56 25.68
N SER A 108 -8.93 -27.18 26.70
CA SER A 108 -8.58 -28.62 26.73
C SER A 108 -9.78 -29.56 26.59
N SER A 109 -11.00 -29.04 26.71
CA SER A 109 -12.26 -29.77 26.58
C SER A 109 -12.83 -29.79 25.14
N LEU A 110 -12.30 -29.00 24.20
CA LEU A 110 -12.72 -28.95 22.78
C LEU A 110 -12.36 -30.20 21.95
N GLN A 111 -11.72 -31.21 22.55
CA GLN A 111 -11.50 -32.49 21.87
C GLN A 111 -12.80 -33.25 21.55
N LYS A 112 -13.95 -32.83 22.11
CA LYS A 112 -15.24 -33.52 22.02
C LYS A 112 -16.49 -32.62 21.98
N TYR A 113 -16.37 -31.30 21.84
CA TYR A 113 -17.59 -30.50 21.64
C TYR A 113 -18.01 -30.65 20.18
N ASP A 114 -19.21 -31.21 20.00
CA ASP A 114 -19.97 -31.10 18.77
C ASP A 114 -20.03 -29.61 18.40
N LEU A 115 -19.23 -29.21 17.41
CA LEU A 115 -19.37 -27.88 16.84
C LEU A 115 -20.86 -27.71 16.48
N PRO A 116 -21.45 -26.54 16.76
CA PRO A 116 -22.82 -26.26 16.36
C PRO A 116 -23.00 -26.61 14.88
N LYS A 117 -24.14 -27.22 14.54
CA LYS A 117 -24.39 -27.73 13.17
C LYS A 117 -24.26 -26.65 12.09
N ASP A 118 -24.44 -25.39 12.48
CA ASP A 118 -24.38 -24.24 11.58
C ASP A 118 -22.93 -23.77 11.32
N ILE A 119 -21.95 -24.29 12.07
CA ILE A 119 -20.53 -23.98 11.92
C ILE A 119 -19.83 -25.06 11.11
N ILE A 120 -19.19 -24.62 10.03
CA ILE A 120 -18.45 -25.45 9.08
C ILE A 120 -16.96 -25.36 9.42
N LEU A 121 -16.33 -26.51 9.70
CA LEU A 121 -14.89 -26.59 9.87
C LEU A 121 -14.18 -26.59 8.52
N ILE A 122 -13.40 -25.55 8.24
CA ILE A 122 -12.57 -25.45 7.02
C ILE A 122 -11.28 -26.24 7.21
N LYS A 123 -10.55 -25.96 8.30
CA LYS A 123 -9.24 -26.55 8.55
C LYS A 123 -8.94 -26.62 10.03
N LYS A 124 -8.44 -27.77 10.48
CA LYS A 124 -7.88 -27.94 11.83
C LYS A 124 -6.36 -27.79 11.78
N GLN A 125 -5.83 -26.95 12.66
CA GLN A 125 -4.41 -26.81 12.94
C GLN A 125 -4.14 -27.29 14.37
N GLN A 126 -2.86 -27.30 14.79
CA GLN A 126 -2.47 -27.84 16.10
C GLN A 126 -3.21 -27.16 17.26
N TYR A 127 -3.46 -25.85 17.15
CA TYR A 127 -4.03 -25.02 18.20
C TYR A 127 -5.17 -24.12 17.74
N ASN A 128 -5.50 -24.13 16.45
CA ASN A 128 -6.44 -23.22 15.83
C ASN A 128 -7.42 -24.00 14.96
N LEU A 129 -8.70 -23.64 15.01
CA LEU A 129 -9.74 -24.14 14.13
C LEU A 129 -10.20 -23.01 13.23
N LEU A 130 -10.02 -23.18 11.93
CA LEU A 130 -10.55 -22.28 10.91
C LEU A 130 -11.97 -22.71 10.58
N LEU A 131 -12.91 -21.81 10.81
CA LEU A 131 -14.34 -22.06 10.80
C LEU A 131 -15.05 -21.04 9.91
N THR A 132 -16.21 -21.40 9.41
CA THR A 132 -17.11 -20.49 8.71
C THR A 132 -18.57 -20.89 8.94
N THR A 133 -19.49 -20.09 8.45
CA THR A 133 -20.91 -20.42 8.34
C THR A 133 -21.37 -20.11 6.93
N GLU A 134 -22.52 -20.64 6.52
CA GLU A 134 -23.11 -20.30 5.21
C GLU A 134 -23.33 -18.77 5.09
N GLN A 135 -23.83 -18.13 6.14
CA GLN A 135 -24.04 -16.69 6.18
C GLN A 135 -22.73 -15.90 6.06
N LEU A 136 -21.67 -16.32 6.76
CA LEU A 136 -20.36 -15.66 6.66
C LEU A 136 -19.77 -15.80 5.26
N LEU A 137 -19.97 -16.94 4.61
CA LEU A 137 -19.52 -17.16 3.24
C LEU A 137 -20.24 -16.23 2.25
N ILE A 138 -21.55 -16.03 2.42
CA ILE A 138 -22.34 -15.07 1.64
C ILE A 138 -21.80 -13.64 1.84
N TYR A 139 -21.58 -13.22 3.09
CA TYR A 139 -21.04 -11.88 3.35
C TYR A 139 -19.62 -11.71 2.82
N SER A 140 -18.78 -12.73 2.94
CA SER A 140 -17.41 -12.73 2.42
C SER A 140 -17.38 -12.54 0.90
N ASN A 141 -18.24 -13.24 0.16
CA ASN A 141 -18.36 -13.09 -1.28
C ASN A 141 -18.85 -11.68 -1.66
N LYS A 142 -19.86 -11.15 -0.98
CA LYS A 142 -20.34 -9.78 -1.19
C LYS A 142 -19.26 -8.74 -0.92
N CYS A 143 -18.48 -8.89 0.16
CA CYS A 143 -17.34 -8.01 0.43
C CYS A 143 -16.31 -8.03 -0.70
N LYS A 144 -16.05 -9.21 -1.27
CA LYS A 144 -15.13 -9.35 -2.40
C LYS A 144 -15.64 -8.62 -3.64
N GLU A 145 -16.92 -8.79 -3.98
CA GLU A 145 -17.57 -8.10 -5.11
C GLU A 145 -17.49 -6.57 -4.95
N ILE A 146 -17.85 -6.04 -3.78
CA ILE A 146 -17.76 -4.61 -3.49
C ILE A 146 -16.31 -4.11 -3.58
N CYS A 147 -15.33 -4.86 -3.04
CA CYS A 147 -13.91 -4.52 -3.18
C CYS A 147 -13.47 -4.46 -4.65
N GLU A 148 -13.94 -5.38 -5.49
CA GLU A 148 -13.64 -5.38 -6.93
C GLU A 148 -14.22 -4.13 -7.62
N GLU A 149 -15.43 -3.70 -7.26
CA GLU A 149 -16.01 -2.45 -7.76
C GLU A 149 -15.17 -1.22 -7.35
N ILE A 150 -14.78 -1.13 -6.08
CA ILE A 150 -13.89 -0.07 -5.58
C ILE A 150 -12.59 -0.06 -6.39
N HIS A 151 -12.01 -1.22 -6.66
CA HIS A 151 -10.79 -1.36 -7.44
C HIS A 151 -10.94 -0.90 -8.89
N ILE A 152 -12.06 -1.21 -9.54
CA ILE A 152 -12.35 -0.79 -10.91
C ILE A 152 -12.46 0.73 -10.97
N ILE A 153 -13.30 1.34 -10.12
CA ILE A 153 -13.49 2.79 -10.09
C ILE A 153 -12.16 3.50 -9.77
N SER A 154 -11.42 2.99 -8.78
CA SER A 154 -10.13 3.54 -8.40
C SER A 154 -9.11 3.47 -9.54
N ASN A 155 -9.07 2.36 -10.29
CA ASN A 155 -8.17 2.22 -11.43
C ASN A 155 -8.48 3.23 -12.54
N VAL A 156 -9.76 3.50 -12.83
CA VAL A 156 -10.13 4.52 -13.83
C VAL A 156 -9.58 5.89 -13.44
N LEU A 157 -9.74 6.28 -12.16
CA LEU A 157 -9.23 7.55 -11.63
C LEU A 157 -7.69 7.62 -11.68
N ILE A 158 -7.01 6.53 -11.34
CA ILE A 158 -5.54 6.44 -11.40
C ILE A 158 -5.03 6.51 -12.84
N VAL A 159 -5.68 5.81 -13.78
CA VAL A 159 -5.29 5.86 -15.21
C VAL A 159 -5.45 7.27 -15.77
N ASN A 160 -6.51 7.99 -15.37
CA ASN A 160 -6.68 9.39 -15.75
C ASN A 160 -5.56 10.28 -15.16
N LEU A 161 -5.20 10.10 -13.89
CA LEU A 161 -4.07 10.78 -13.27
C LEU A 161 -2.76 10.51 -14.03
N LEU A 162 -2.49 9.25 -14.39
CA LEU A 162 -1.31 8.88 -15.17
C LEU A 162 -1.31 9.55 -16.55
N GLY A 163 -2.48 9.65 -17.20
CA GLY A 163 -2.65 10.41 -18.44
C GLY A 163 -2.23 11.88 -18.29
N ASN A 164 -2.68 12.53 -17.22
CA ASN A 164 -2.31 13.92 -16.92
C ASN A 164 -0.83 14.08 -16.58
N LEU A 165 -0.24 13.10 -15.87
CA LEU A 165 1.18 13.10 -15.51
C LEU A 165 2.10 12.82 -16.71
N ASN A 166 1.63 12.09 -17.72
CA ASN A 166 2.44 11.77 -18.90
C ASN A 166 2.92 13.01 -19.66
N VAL A 167 2.18 14.13 -19.59
CA VAL A 167 2.61 15.42 -20.16
C VAL A 167 3.92 15.92 -19.52
N TYR A 168 4.20 15.50 -18.28
CA TYR A 168 5.36 15.93 -17.51
C TYR A 168 6.52 14.91 -17.50
N ILE A 169 6.42 13.81 -18.26
CA ILE A 169 7.38 12.70 -18.18
C ILE A 169 8.82 13.14 -18.46
N THR A 170 9.01 14.08 -19.38
CA THR A 170 10.33 14.63 -19.73
C THR A 170 10.98 15.38 -18.56
N PHE A 171 10.19 16.12 -17.76
CA PHE A 171 10.68 16.80 -16.57
C PHE A 171 11.11 15.83 -15.48
N LEU A 172 10.43 14.68 -15.36
CA LEU A 172 10.80 13.63 -14.41
C LEU A 172 12.14 12.97 -14.80
N PHE A 173 12.35 12.68 -16.08
CA PHE A 173 13.63 12.19 -16.57
C PHE A 173 14.76 13.21 -16.40
N GLU A 174 14.47 14.50 -16.64
CA GLU A 174 15.44 15.57 -16.40
C GLU A 174 15.79 15.68 -14.91
N LEU A 175 14.79 15.59 -14.03
CA LEU A 175 14.98 15.59 -12.58
C LEU A 175 15.88 14.43 -12.15
N SER A 176 15.57 13.21 -12.61
CA SER A 176 16.36 12.01 -12.34
C SER A 176 17.81 12.21 -12.78
N THR A 177 18.03 12.71 -13.99
CA THR A 177 19.38 13.00 -14.51
C THR A 177 20.12 14.01 -13.63
N CYS A 178 19.44 15.07 -13.19
CA CYS A 178 20.01 16.09 -12.32
C CYS A 178 20.38 15.53 -10.93
N ILE A 179 19.49 14.74 -10.32
CA ILE A 179 19.71 14.11 -9.02
C ILE A 179 20.85 13.08 -9.11
N SER A 180 20.86 12.21 -10.12
CA SER A 180 21.93 11.22 -10.31
C SER A 180 23.29 11.87 -10.52
N LYS A 181 23.36 12.98 -11.27
CA LYS A 181 24.60 13.73 -11.44
C LYS A 181 25.06 14.39 -10.13
N LEU A 182 24.13 14.91 -9.35
CA LEU A 182 24.43 15.49 -8.04
C LEU A 182 24.94 14.43 -7.06
N ASP A 183 24.29 13.27 -7.01
CA ASP A 183 24.66 12.12 -6.18
C ASP A 183 26.05 11.58 -6.56
N PHE A 184 26.33 11.45 -7.86
CA PHE A 184 27.66 11.08 -8.35
C PHE A 184 28.75 12.08 -7.95
N LEU A 185 28.50 13.38 -8.11
CA LEU A 185 29.48 14.41 -7.69
C LEU A 185 29.66 14.43 -6.17
N ALA A 186 28.58 14.27 -5.41
CA ALA A 186 28.62 14.23 -3.95
C ALA A 186 29.40 13.01 -3.43
N SER A 187 29.19 11.84 -4.01
CA SER A 187 29.94 10.62 -3.65
C SER A 187 31.43 10.74 -3.98
N LEU A 188 31.80 11.30 -5.14
CA LEU A 188 33.20 11.59 -5.46
C LEU A 188 33.82 12.59 -4.47
N ALA A 189 33.09 13.66 -4.14
CA ALA A 189 33.56 14.66 -3.17
C ALA A 189 33.79 14.02 -1.79
N LEU A 190 32.86 13.19 -1.33
CA LEU A 190 32.95 12.45 -0.06
C LEU A 190 34.15 11.50 -0.02
N ILE A 191 34.47 10.82 -1.13
CA ILE A 191 35.66 9.96 -1.21
C ILE A 191 36.93 10.83 -1.22
N SER A 192 36.93 11.90 -2.01
CA SER A 192 38.09 12.79 -2.16
C SER A 192 38.45 13.57 -0.89
N SER A 193 37.51 13.74 0.05
CA SER A 193 37.80 14.36 1.34
C SER A 193 38.56 13.45 2.29
N LYS A 194 38.72 12.16 1.97
CA LYS A 194 39.60 11.24 2.70
C LYS A 194 41.06 11.47 2.29
N SER A 195 42.01 11.08 3.16
CA SER A 195 43.43 11.24 2.88
C SER A 195 43.88 10.44 1.64
N GLY A 196 44.80 11.01 0.86
CA GLY A 196 45.42 10.34 -0.28
C GLY A 196 44.81 10.65 -1.65
N PHE A 197 43.71 11.41 -1.73
CA PHE A 197 43.15 11.86 -3.01
C PHE A 197 43.55 13.31 -3.31
N VAL A 198 43.87 13.57 -4.59
CA VAL A 198 44.16 14.92 -5.12
C VAL A 198 43.46 15.11 -6.45
N CYS A 199 43.23 16.36 -6.85
CA CYS A 199 42.66 16.67 -8.16
C CYS A 199 43.73 16.46 -9.25
N PRO A 200 43.54 15.53 -10.20
CA PRO A 200 44.52 15.28 -11.26
C PRO A 200 44.56 16.44 -12.26
N ARG A 201 45.72 16.63 -12.90
CA ARG A 201 45.91 17.58 -14.00
C ARG A 201 46.10 16.81 -15.31
N PHE A 202 45.33 17.17 -16.33
CA PHE A 202 45.45 16.57 -17.65
C PHE A 202 46.63 17.19 -18.41
N SER A 203 47.53 16.35 -18.94
CA SER A 203 48.66 16.77 -19.77
C SER A 203 49.04 15.64 -20.75
N HIS A 204 49.92 15.91 -21.72
CA HIS A 204 50.40 14.91 -22.68
C HIS A 204 51.34 13.86 -22.08
N LYS A 205 51.74 14.00 -20.81
CA LYS A 205 52.63 13.06 -20.11
C LYS A 205 52.05 12.71 -18.72
N LEU A 206 52.28 11.48 -18.29
CA LEU A 206 51.95 11.05 -16.94
C LEU A 206 53.07 11.49 -15.98
N CYS A 207 52.72 12.30 -14.99
CA CYS A 207 53.61 12.65 -13.87
C CYS A 207 52.94 12.23 -12.57
N LEU A 208 53.58 11.34 -11.83
CA LEU A 208 53.16 10.97 -10.47
C LEU A 208 53.79 11.97 -9.50
N ILE A 209 52.96 12.60 -8.66
CA ILE A 209 53.38 13.50 -7.58
C ILE A 209 53.57 12.67 -6.31
#